data_AF-D4Z4B4-F1
#
_entry.id   AF-D4Z4B4-F1
#
_cell.length_a   1.000
_cell.length_b   1.000
_cell.length_c   1.000
_cell.angle_alpha   90.00
_cell.angle_beta   90.00
_cell.angle_gamma   90.00
#
_symmetry.space_group_name_H-M   'P 1'
#
loop_
_entity.id
_entity.type
_entity.pdbx_description
1 polymer ?
#
loop_
_entity_poly.entity_id
_entity_poly.type
_entity_poly.pdbx_seq_one_letter_code
_entity_poly.pdbx_strand_id
1 'polypeptide(L)'
;MLEYHLSGAITSELLIRDQPFELLRTDCDRDGYDLVIEANGIIRHIQLKGQVLRGTAREVTAHVNLATKPSACIIWMTYDPLTMRPVSYRFFGNPPGEKIPPLGDRIATHSRGKKKQRPDHRVIFAKRFEKVADLEELVDRLFGRRHPDISALIDHMAAQPEPTEPWLAAVRTGRFNAIPDDCDWESSAVLAHLIDGYALLEEQGRGEAGHFADEALSAAGKTGRWPGGASDLWIALFLEHRRWRFASPHEPDPGQRTLLDTLVRQLREALTS
;
A
#
# COMPACT_ATOMS: atom_id res chain seq x y z
N MET A 1 -28.11 -3.80 2.46
CA MET A 1 -27.94 -3.89 3.93
C MET A 1 -26.58 -4.46 4.33
N LEU A 2 -26.18 -5.64 3.83
CA LEU A 2 -24.86 -6.24 4.13
C LEU A 2 -23.66 -5.40 3.64
N GLU A 3 -23.80 -4.79 2.46
CA GLU A 3 -22.83 -3.85 1.90
C GLU A 3 -22.53 -2.65 2.82
N TYR A 4 -23.57 -2.10 3.46
CA TYR A 4 -23.43 -0.98 4.40
C TYR A 4 -22.68 -1.38 5.67
N HIS A 5 -22.93 -2.60 6.16
CA HIS A 5 -22.18 -3.15 7.29
C HIS A 5 -20.71 -3.36 6.95
N LEU A 6 -20.41 -3.94 5.79
CA LEU A 6 -19.02 -4.18 5.39
C LEU A 6 -18.27 -2.89 5.14
N SER A 7 -18.85 -1.96 4.39
CA SER A 7 -18.23 -0.66 4.13
C SER A 7 -17.97 0.07 5.45
N GLY A 8 -18.96 0.14 6.34
CA GLY A 8 -18.77 0.71 7.68
C GLY A 8 -17.66 0.05 8.48
N ALA A 9 -17.59 -1.29 8.45
CA ALA A 9 -16.54 -2.04 9.14
C ALA A 9 -15.14 -1.73 8.57
N ILE A 10 -14.98 -1.77 7.24
CA ILE A 10 -13.72 -1.42 6.56
C ILE A 10 -13.31 0.01 6.91
N THR A 11 -14.23 0.97 6.82
CA THR A 11 -13.92 2.37 7.12
C THR A 11 -13.56 2.57 8.60
N SER A 12 -14.23 1.89 9.53
CA SER A 12 -13.87 1.95 10.94
C SER A 12 -12.48 1.37 11.20
N GLU A 13 -12.12 0.26 10.56
CA GLU A 13 -10.80 -0.35 10.66
C GLU A 13 -9.71 0.58 10.10
N LEU A 14 -9.97 1.24 8.95
CA LEU A 14 -9.06 2.24 8.39
C LEU A 14 -8.88 3.45 9.32
N LEU A 15 -9.94 3.92 9.98
CA LEU A 15 -9.86 4.99 10.98
C LEU A 15 -9.05 4.57 12.22
N ILE A 16 -9.23 3.34 12.71
CA ILE A 16 -8.46 2.80 13.84
C ILE A 16 -6.97 2.77 13.50
N ARG A 17 -6.62 2.54 12.23
CA ARG A 17 -5.24 2.54 11.71
C ARG A 17 -4.69 3.94 11.36
N ASP A 18 -5.48 4.99 11.59
CA ASP A 18 -5.16 6.35 11.16
C ASP A 18 -4.80 6.43 9.66
N GLN A 19 -5.57 5.72 8.84
CA GLN A 19 -5.42 5.70 7.40
C GLN A 19 -6.53 6.55 6.75
N PRO A 20 -6.18 7.67 6.09
CA PRO A 20 -7.17 8.44 5.35
C PRO A 20 -7.71 7.59 4.20
N PHE A 21 -9.01 7.75 3.92
CA PHE A 21 -9.68 6.99 2.87
C PHE A 21 -10.79 7.80 2.17
N GLU A 22 -11.08 7.42 0.93
CA GLU A 22 -12.27 7.84 0.20
C GLU A 22 -13.14 6.62 -0.12
N LEU A 23 -14.45 6.74 0.09
CA LEU A 23 -15.42 5.68 -0.21
C LEU A 23 -16.46 6.19 -1.22
N LEU A 24 -16.41 5.64 -2.44
CA LEU A 24 -17.36 5.91 -3.49
C LEU A 24 -18.28 4.71 -3.68
N ARG A 25 -19.57 4.97 -3.86
CA ARG A 25 -20.58 3.93 -4.14
C ARG A 25 -21.11 4.10 -5.55
N THR A 26 -21.37 2.98 -6.21
CA THR A 26 -21.95 3.03 -7.56
C THR A 26 -23.47 3.16 -7.48
N ASP A 27 -24.02 4.19 -8.11
CA ASP A 27 -25.48 4.31 -8.28
C ASP A 27 -26.02 3.33 -9.33
N CYS A 28 -25.17 2.86 -10.24
CA CYS A 28 -25.52 1.93 -11.32
C CYS A 28 -24.42 0.88 -11.50
N ASP A 29 -24.75 -0.40 -11.29
CA ASP A 29 -23.83 -1.54 -11.47
C ASP A 29 -23.68 -1.92 -12.96
N ARG A 30 -23.07 -1.04 -13.75
CA ARG A 30 -22.78 -1.31 -15.18
C ARG A 30 -21.52 -2.16 -15.36
N ASP A 31 -20.58 -2.06 -14.41
CA ASP A 31 -19.24 -2.62 -14.56
C ASP A 31 -18.91 -3.75 -13.58
N GLY A 32 -19.84 -4.14 -12.71
CA GLY A 32 -19.76 -5.34 -11.90
C GLY A 32 -19.10 -5.18 -10.53
N TYR A 33 -18.97 -3.96 -10.01
CA TYR A 33 -18.47 -3.67 -8.66
C TYR A 33 -19.49 -2.81 -7.91
N ASP A 34 -19.52 -2.96 -6.59
CA ASP A 34 -20.49 -2.28 -5.72
C ASP A 34 -19.87 -1.04 -5.05
N LEU A 35 -18.57 -1.11 -4.73
CA LEU A 35 -17.84 -0.06 -4.03
C LEU A 35 -16.51 0.26 -4.72
N VAL A 36 -16.06 1.50 -4.59
CA VAL A 36 -14.67 1.90 -4.81
C VAL A 36 -14.16 2.51 -3.52
N ILE A 37 -13.01 2.03 -3.05
CA ILE A 37 -12.37 2.56 -1.86
C ILE A 37 -10.94 2.91 -2.21
N GLU A 38 -10.52 4.13 -1.90
CA GLU A 38 -9.13 4.54 -1.91
C GLU A 38 -8.63 4.62 -0.48
N ALA A 39 -7.55 3.92 -0.16
CA ALA A 39 -6.83 4.06 1.11
C ALA A 39 -5.37 3.67 0.91
N ASN A 40 -4.45 4.31 1.65
CA ASN A 40 -3.01 4.02 1.56
C ASN A 40 -2.45 4.13 0.12
N GLY A 41 -2.97 5.06 -0.69
CA GLY A 41 -2.60 5.22 -2.11
C GLY A 41 -3.11 4.10 -3.05
N ILE A 42 -3.92 3.17 -2.53
CA ILE A 42 -4.47 2.04 -3.29
C ILE A 42 -5.96 2.28 -3.53
N ILE A 43 -6.35 2.28 -4.80
CA ILE A 43 -7.77 2.28 -5.23
C ILE A 43 -8.21 0.84 -5.48
N ARG A 44 -9.23 0.36 -4.77
CA ARG A 44 -9.86 -0.96 -4.96
C ARG A 44 -11.26 -0.83 -5.56
N HIS A 45 -11.50 -1.54 -6.67
CA HIS A 45 -12.84 -1.76 -7.21
C HIS A 45 -13.41 -3.07 -6.66
N ILE A 46 -14.39 -2.99 -5.77
CA ILE A 46 -14.80 -4.11 -4.93
C ILE A 46 -16.19 -4.57 -5.35
N GLN A 47 -16.29 -5.84 -5.77
CA GLN A 47 -17.57 -6.53 -5.86
C GLN A 47 -17.87 -7.29 -4.57
N LEU A 48 -19.07 -7.11 -4.03
CA LEU A 48 -19.55 -7.77 -2.83
C LEU A 48 -20.49 -8.92 -3.17
N LYS A 49 -20.29 -10.03 -2.46
CA LYS A 49 -21.18 -11.19 -2.47
C LYS A 49 -21.49 -11.60 -1.04
N GLY A 50 -22.72 -12.02 -0.81
CA GLY A 50 -23.18 -12.49 0.49
C GLY A 50 -23.73 -13.89 0.43
N GLN A 51 -23.49 -14.68 1.46
CA GLN A 51 -24.24 -15.88 1.76
C GLN A 51 -24.60 -15.94 3.25
N VAL A 52 -25.77 -16.50 3.56
CA VAL A 52 -26.16 -16.74 4.94
C VAL A 52 -25.27 -17.82 5.58
N LEU A 53 -25.08 -17.77 6.89
CA LEU A 53 -24.42 -18.82 7.66
C LEU A 53 -25.10 -20.18 7.40
N ARG A 54 -24.29 -21.23 7.16
CA ARG A 54 -24.73 -22.55 6.66
C ARG A 54 -25.30 -22.56 5.24
N GLY A 55 -25.15 -21.46 4.49
CA GLY A 55 -25.43 -21.41 3.07
C GLY A 55 -24.59 -22.42 2.28
N THR A 56 -25.18 -22.97 1.22
CA THR A 56 -24.58 -24.04 0.41
C THR A 56 -24.01 -23.54 -0.91
N ALA A 57 -23.95 -22.22 -1.12
CA ALA A 57 -23.44 -21.64 -2.35
C ALA A 57 -21.96 -22.00 -2.53
N ARG A 58 -21.64 -22.64 -3.67
CA ARG A 58 -20.28 -23.09 -4.02
C ARG A 58 -19.62 -22.22 -5.09
N GLU A 59 -20.38 -21.28 -5.63
CA GLU A 59 -19.95 -20.40 -6.70
C GLU A 59 -20.68 -19.06 -6.62
N VAL A 60 -20.02 -18.03 -7.11
CA VAL A 60 -20.59 -16.69 -7.35
C VAL A 60 -20.38 -16.31 -8.81
N THR A 61 -21.05 -15.25 -9.25
CA THR A 61 -20.89 -14.73 -10.61
C THR A 61 -20.30 -13.33 -10.57
N ALA A 62 -19.40 -13.04 -11.50
CA ALA A 62 -18.79 -11.73 -11.69
C ALA A 62 -18.99 -11.25 -13.13
N HIS A 63 -19.14 -9.94 -13.30
CA HIS A 63 -19.22 -9.34 -14.63
C HIS A 63 -17.83 -9.33 -15.29
N VAL A 64 -17.76 -9.51 -16.61
CA VAL A 64 -16.48 -9.51 -17.35
C VAL A 64 -15.75 -8.17 -17.26
N ASN A 65 -16.50 -7.04 -17.20
CA ASN A 65 -15.92 -5.70 -17.03
C ASN A 65 -15.19 -5.52 -15.70
N LEU A 66 -15.42 -6.37 -14.69
CA LEU A 66 -14.65 -6.29 -13.45
C LEU A 66 -13.15 -6.49 -13.73
N ALA A 67 -12.81 -7.30 -14.73
CA ALA A 67 -11.41 -7.54 -15.14
C ALA A 67 -10.76 -6.34 -15.85
N THR A 68 -11.53 -5.34 -16.30
CA THR A 68 -10.99 -4.13 -16.92
C THR A 68 -10.63 -3.06 -15.89
N LYS A 69 -11.13 -3.18 -14.66
CA LYS A 69 -10.92 -2.20 -13.60
C LYS A 69 -9.58 -2.40 -12.90
N PRO A 70 -8.88 -1.30 -12.56
CA PRO A 70 -7.62 -1.39 -11.81
C PRO A 70 -7.89 -1.94 -10.42
N SER A 71 -7.01 -2.83 -9.96
CA SER A 71 -7.07 -3.45 -8.64
C SER A 71 -8.41 -4.03 -8.20
N ALA A 72 -9.18 -4.57 -9.14
CA ALA A 72 -10.49 -5.14 -8.83
C ALA A 72 -10.39 -6.41 -7.96
N CYS A 73 -11.39 -6.62 -7.10
CA CYS A 73 -11.50 -7.82 -6.28
C CYS A 73 -12.95 -8.17 -5.96
N ILE A 74 -13.16 -9.39 -5.46
CA ILE A 74 -14.45 -9.86 -4.97
C ILE A 74 -14.32 -10.26 -3.51
N ILE A 75 -15.17 -9.67 -2.67
CA ILE A 75 -15.31 -10.05 -1.26
C ILE A 75 -16.61 -10.84 -1.12
N TRP A 76 -16.48 -12.11 -0.76
CA TRP A 76 -17.60 -12.98 -0.50
C TRP A 76 -17.73 -13.27 1.00
N MET A 77 -18.68 -12.58 1.62
CA MET A 77 -18.96 -12.68 3.05
C MET A 77 -19.99 -13.76 3.38
N THR A 78 -19.75 -14.46 4.48
CA THR A 78 -20.76 -15.27 5.16
C THR A 78 -21.29 -14.48 6.35
N TYR A 79 -22.60 -14.28 6.47
CA TYR A 79 -23.20 -13.49 7.55
C TYR A 79 -24.18 -14.30 8.39
N ASP A 80 -24.28 -13.96 9.67
CA ASP A 80 -25.30 -14.50 10.57
C ASP A 80 -26.64 -13.79 10.31
N PRO A 81 -27.73 -14.51 9.98
CA PRO A 81 -29.02 -13.91 9.66
C PRO A 81 -29.72 -13.27 10.87
N LEU A 82 -29.34 -13.61 12.11
CA LEU A 82 -29.95 -13.04 13.31
C LEU A 82 -29.29 -11.71 13.70
N THR A 83 -27.97 -11.64 13.61
CA THR A 83 -27.20 -10.47 14.02
C THR A 83 -26.84 -9.55 12.85
N MET A 84 -27.00 -10.01 11.61
CA MET A 84 -26.55 -9.36 10.37
C MET A 84 -25.03 -9.07 10.34
N ARG A 85 -24.26 -9.72 11.22
CA ARG A 85 -22.80 -9.55 11.29
C ARG A 85 -22.09 -10.54 10.35
N PRO A 86 -21.01 -10.09 9.68
CA PRO A 86 -20.13 -11.01 8.96
C PRO A 86 -19.46 -11.99 9.94
N VAL A 87 -19.40 -13.26 9.57
CA VAL A 87 -18.77 -14.36 10.33
C VAL A 87 -17.44 -14.78 9.71
N SER A 88 -17.32 -14.69 8.38
CA SER A 88 -16.07 -14.98 7.67
C SER A 88 -16.08 -14.34 6.29
N TYR A 89 -14.88 -14.12 5.76
CA TYR A 89 -14.72 -13.57 4.42
C TYR A 89 -13.97 -14.54 3.50
N ARG A 90 -14.27 -14.42 2.22
CA ARG A 90 -13.54 -15.04 1.12
C ARG A 90 -13.09 -13.93 0.19
N PHE A 91 -11.82 -13.95 -0.20
CA PHE A 91 -11.22 -12.95 -1.05
C PHE A 91 -10.81 -13.54 -2.40
N PHE A 92 -11.13 -12.83 -3.48
CA PHE A 92 -10.65 -13.14 -4.82
C PHE A 92 -10.13 -11.87 -5.48
N GLY A 93 -8.81 -11.74 -5.52
CA GLY A 93 -8.08 -10.58 -6.01
C GLY A 93 -6.59 -10.87 -5.95
N ASN A 94 -5.81 -10.08 -6.67
CA ASN A 94 -4.35 -10.06 -6.56
C ASN A 94 -3.91 -9.01 -5.52
N PRO A 95 -2.60 -8.89 -5.22
CA PRO A 95 -2.08 -7.86 -4.32
C PRO A 95 -2.59 -6.43 -4.61
N PRO A 96 -2.52 -5.52 -3.62
CA PRO A 96 -2.89 -4.11 -3.79
C PRO A 96 -2.26 -3.49 -5.04
N GLY A 97 -3.05 -2.77 -5.85
CA GLY A 97 -2.61 -2.21 -7.13
C GLY A 97 -2.68 -3.15 -8.34
N GLU A 98 -2.67 -4.48 -8.14
CA GLU A 98 -2.66 -5.44 -9.25
C GLU A 98 -4.06 -5.82 -9.76
N LYS A 99 -4.20 -6.05 -11.07
CA LYS A 99 -5.46 -6.49 -11.69
C LYS A 99 -5.96 -7.82 -11.12
N ILE A 100 -7.28 -7.99 -11.06
CA ILE A 100 -7.93 -9.22 -10.61
C ILE A 100 -7.44 -10.46 -11.38
N PRO A 101 -7.36 -11.65 -10.74
CA PRO A 101 -7.06 -12.88 -11.46
C PRO A 101 -8.08 -13.16 -12.57
N PRO A 102 -7.70 -13.89 -13.63
CA PRO A 102 -8.62 -14.23 -14.72
C PRO A 102 -9.91 -14.87 -14.21
N LEU A 103 -11.09 -14.35 -14.61
CA LEU A 103 -12.38 -14.84 -14.10
C LEU A 103 -12.69 -16.28 -14.56
N GLY A 104 -12.03 -16.74 -15.63
CA GLY A 104 -12.25 -18.04 -16.28
C GLY A 104 -13.31 -17.97 -17.38
N ASP A 105 -13.58 -19.10 -18.02
CA ASP A 105 -14.39 -19.14 -19.26
C ASP A 105 -15.84 -19.61 -19.06
N ARG A 106 -16.19 -20.07 -17.85
CA ARG A 106 -17.52 -20.62 -17.59
C ARG A 106 -18.57 -19.50 -17.56
N ILE A 107 -19.39 -19.43 -18.60
CA ILE A 107 -20.49 -18.46 -18.72
C ILE A 107 -21.59 -18.76 -17.70
N ALA A 108 -22.02 -17.75 -16.96
CA ALA A 108 -23.11 -17.88 -16.00
C ALA A 108 -24.48 -18.03 -16.69
N THR A 109 -25.46 -18.57 -15.98
CA THR A 109 -26.85 -18.63 -16.45
C THR A 109 -27.77 -17.86 -15.52
N HIS A 110 -28.93 -17.42 -16.01
CA HIS A 110 -29.93 -16.81 -15.15
C HIS A 110 -30.45 -17.81 -14.11
N SER A 111 -30.57 -17.35 -12.86
CA SER A 111 -31.07 -18.13 -11.72
C SER A 111 -32.60 -18.31 -11.72
N ARG A 112 -33.33 -17.56 -12.56
CA ARG A 112 -34.79 -17.59 -12.68
C ARG A 112 -35.21 -17.62 -14.17
N GLY A 113 -36.24 -18.42 -14.48
CA GLY A 113 -36.77 -18.57 -15.84
C GLY A 113 -36.03 -19.60 -16.70
N LYS A 114 -36.30 -19.62 -18.01
CA LYS A 114 -35.51 -20.41 -18.98
C LYS A 114 -34.04 -20.00 -18.81
N LYS A 115 -33.18 -20.95 -18.44
CA LYS A 115 -31.75 -20.77 -18.09
C LYS A 115 -30.92 -20.24 -19.27
N LYS A 116 -31.19 -19.01 -19.69
CA LYS A 116 -30.46 -18.32 -20.75
C LYS A 116 -29.07 -17.95 -20.19
N GLN A 117 -28.07 -18.05 -21.05
CA GLN A 117 -26.72 -17.65 -20.73
C GLN A 117 -26.64 -16.14 -20.49
N ARG A 118 -25.77 -15.73 -19.57
CA ARG A 118 -25.39 -14.36 -19.29
C ARG A 118 -23.97 -14.18 -19.83
N PRO A 119 -23.81 -13.85 -21.13
CA PRO A 119 -22.50 -13.85 -21.80
C PRO A 119 -21.49 -12.91 -21.13
N ASP A 120 -21.96 -11.87 -20.46
CA ASP A 120 -21.10 -10.90 -19.76
C ASP A 120 -20.78 -11.32 -18.31
N HIS A 121 -21.12 -12.54 -17.92
CA HIS A 121 -20.89 -13.04 -16.57
C HIS A 121 -20.10 -14.35 -16.57
N ARG A 122 -19.16 -14.46 -15.64
CA ARG A 122 -18.37 -15.67 -15.39
C ARG A 122 -18.67 -16.25 -14.03
N VAL A 123 -18.63 -17.58 -13.95
CA VAL A 123 -18.80 -18.34 -12.70
C VAL A 123 -17.44 -18.51 -12.03
N ILE A 124 -17.35 -18.10 -10.76
CA ILE A 124 -16.15 -18.22 -9.94
C ILE A 124 -16.48 -19.13 -8.75
N PHE A 125 -15.80 -20.26 -8.68
CA PHE A 125 -16.00 -21.25 -7.62
C PHE A 125 -15.33 -20.82 -6.31
N ALA A 126 -15.94 -21.19 -5.18
CA ALA A 126 -15.45 -20.91 -3.84
C ALA A 126 -14.00 -21.39 -3.60
N LYS A 127 -13.57 -22.47 -4.28
CA LYS A 127 -12.19 -23.00 -4.19
C LYS A 127 -11.11 -22.04 -4.72
N ARG A 128 -11.49 -21.05 -5.52
CA ARG A 128 -10.58 -20.03 -6.04
C ARG A 128 -10.42 -18.84 -5.10
N PHE A 129 -11.25 -18.76 -4.07
CA PHE A 129 -11.16 -17.70 -3.08
C PHE A 129 -10.23 -18.13 -1.95
N GLU A 130 -9.42 -17.20 -1.50
CA GLU A 130 -8.70 -17.32 -0.25
C GLU A 130 -9.67 -17.13 0.92
N LYS A 131 -9.47 -17.88 2.00
CA LYS A 131 -10.18 -17.63 3.25
C LYS A 131 -9.45 -16.53 4.01
N VAL A 132 -10.22 -15.58 4.54
CA VAL A 132 -9.71 -14.48 5.37
C VAL A 132 -10.33 -14.64 6.75
N ALA A 133 -9.50 -14.63 7.79
CA ALA A 133 -9.89 -14.93 9.16
C ALA A 133 -10.78 -13.83 9.73
N ASP A 134 -10.42 -12.57 9.51
CA ASP A 134 -11.05 -11.41 10.13
C ASP A 134 -11.03 -10.17 9.23
N LEU A 135 -11.49 -9.05 9.79
CA LEU A 135 -11.56 -7.77 9.12
C LEU A 135 -10.17 -7.14 8.94
N GLU A 136 -9.26 -7.35 9.89
CA GLU A 136 -7.92 -6.77 9.86
C GLU A 136 -7.13 -7.33 8.68
N GLU A 137 -7.14 -8.65 8.52
CA GLU A 137 -6.53 -9.36 7.39
C GLU A 137 -7.23 -9.03 6.06
N LEU A 138 -8.53 -8.72 6.08
CA LEU A 138 -9.24 -8.26 4.89
C LEU A 138 -8.76 -6.88 4.46
N VAL A 139 -8.61 -5.94 5.39
CA VAL A 139 -8.11 -4.59 5.09
C VAL A 139 -6.66 -4.64 4.62
N ASP A 140 -5.82 -5.50 5.21
CA ASP A 140 -4.46 -5.75 4.71
C ASP A 140 -4.45 -6.24 3.26
N ARG A 141 -5.33 -7.16 2.88
CA ARG A 141 -5.44 -7.61 1.49
C ARG A 141 -5.94 -6.50 0.55
N LEU A 142 -6.80 -5.61 1.04
CA LEU A 142 -7.36 -4.54 0.24
C LEU A 142 -6.34 -3.42 -0.02
N PHE A 143 -5.63 -2.96 1.00
CA PHE A 143 -4.83 -1.73 0.91
C PHE A 143 -3.36 -1.91 1.30
N GLY A 144 -2.95 -3.14 1.61
CA GLY A 144 -1.63 -3.47 2.13
C GLY A 144 -1.53 -3.19 3.63
N ARG A 145 -0.47 -3.71 4.24
CA ARG A 145 -0.04 -3.25 5.56
C ARG A 145 0.69 -1.94 5.36
N ARG A 146 0.19 -0.83 5.93
CA ARG A 146 0.99 0.40 6.00
C ARG A 146 2.14 0.11 6.97
N HIS A 147 3.36 0.04 6.47
CA HIS A 147 4.53 -0.24 7.30
C HIS A 147 4.67 0.92 8.31
N PRO A 148 4.68 0.67 9.63
CA PRO A 148 4.70 1.74 10.64
C PRO A 148 5.80 2.78 10.42
N ASP A 149 6.95 2.33 9.90
CA ASP A 149 8.08 3.17 9.52
C ASP A 149 7.73 4.20 8.43
N ILE A 150 6.97 3.79 7.41
CA ILE A 150 6.55 4.66 6.31
C ILE A 150 5.48 5.65 6.78
N SER A 151 4.57 5.23 7.67
CA SER A 151 3.62 6.16 8.30
C SER A 151 4.36 7.26 9.05
N ALA A 152 5.28 6.89 9.93
CA ALA A 152 6.05 7.84 10.72
C ALA A 152 6.84 8.81 9.83
N LEU A 153 7.43 8.33 8.72
CA LEU A 153 8.08 9.19 7.73
C LEU A 153 7.13 10.21 7.11
N ILE A 154 5.94 9.77 6.68
CA ILE A 154 4.95 10.68 6.07
C ILE A 154 4.49 11.72 7.08
N ASP A 155 4.20 11.31 8.32
CA ASP A 155 3.74 12.21 9.37
C ASP A 155 4.85 13.23 9.73
N HIS A 156 6.09 12.76 9.82
CA HIS A 156 7.26 13.62 10.03
C HIS A 156 7.46 14.63 8.91
N MET A 157 7.39 14.21 7.65
CA MET A 157 7.48 15.10 6.48
C MET A 157 6.30 16.09 6.42
N ALA A 158 5.11 15.66 6.85
CA ALA A 158 3.93 16.52 6.90
C ALA A 158 4.08 17.67 7.90
N ALA A 159 4.94 17.52 8.92
CA ALA A 159 5.28 18.59 9.86
C ALA A 159 6.36 19.56 9.32
N GLN A 160 7.05 19.23 8.23
CA GLN A 160 8.10 20.08 7.66
C GLN A 160 7.55 21.22 6.79
N PRO A 161 8.35 22.25 6.44
CA PRO A 161 7.96 23.27 5.48
C PRO A 161 7.62 22.69 4.09
N GLU A 162 6.68 23.31 3.37
CA GLU A 162 6.28 22.85 2.03
C GLU A 162 7.46 22.94 1.05
N PRO A 163 7.80 21.85 0.34
CA PRO A 163 8.92 21.86 -0.60
C PRO A 163 8.56 22.64 -1.87
N THR A 164 9.55 23.27 -2.48
CA THR A 164 9.38 24.05 -3.72
C THR A 164 9.22 23.19 -4.97
N GLU A 165 9.80 21.98 -4.97
CA GLU A 165 9.76 21.10 -6.15
C GLU A 165 8.50 20.21 -6.15
N PRO A 166 7.73 20.15 -7.25
CA PRO A 166 6.47 19.39 -7.31
C PRO A 166 6.60 17.90 -6.97
N TRP A 167 7.71 17.28 -7.36
CA TRP A 167 7.94 15.86 -7.08
C TRP A 167 8.24 15.61 -5.59
N LEU A 168 8.91 16.54 -4.90
CA LEU A 168 9.09 16.49 -3.44
C LEU A 168 7.76 16.66 -2.71
N ALA A 169 6.87 17.53 -3.20
CA ALA A 169 5.52 17.67 -2.64
C ALA A 169 4.72 16.35 -2.77
N ALA A 170 4.88 15.63 -3.88
CA ALA A 170 4.30 14.30 -4.04
C ALA A 170 4.91 13.28 -3.07
N VAL A 171 6.24 13.23 -2.95
CA VAL A 171 6.96 12.36 -2.00
C VAL A 171 6.52 12.60 -0.55
N ARG A 172 6.36 13.86 -0.14
CA ARG A 172 5.85 14.24 1.18
C ARG A 172 4.48 13.63 1.50
N THR A 173 3.64 13.42 0.49
CA THR A 173 2.31 12.78 0.63
C THR A 173 2.34 11.26 0.52
N GLY A 174 3.53 10.63 0.51
CA GLY A 174 3.70 9.19 0.38
C GLY A 174 3.74 8.67 -1.06
N ARG A 175 3.73 9.54 -2.08
CA ARG A 175 3.91 9.13 -3.49
C ARG A 175 5.39 8.98 -3.84
N PHE A 176 6.04 7.96 -3.29
CA PHE A 176 7.49 7.75 -3.41
C PHE A 176 7.97 7.42 -4.83
N ASN A 177 7.09 6.92 -5.70
CA ASN A 177 7.39 6.74 -7.14
C ASN A 177 7.67 8.07 -7.87
N ALA A 178 7.42 9.22 -7.24
CA ALA A 178 7.77 10.54 -7.78
C ALA A 178 9.27 10.87 -7.67
N ILE A 179 10.05 10.10 -6.89
CA ILE A 179 11.51 10.25 -6.87
C ILE A 179 12.06 9.97 -8.28
N PRO A 180 12.95 10.81 -8.86
CA PRO A 180 13.55 10.57 -10.18
C PRO A 180 14.36 9.26 -10.24
N ASP A 181 14.21 8.46 -11.31
CA ASP A 181 14.90 7.17 -11.48
C ASP A 181 16.44 7.32 -11.51
N ASP A 182 16.91 8.49 -11.95
CA ASP A 182 18.31 8.89 -12.04
C ASP A 182 18.79 9.67 -10.79
N CYS A 183 18.01 9.68 -9.71
CA CYS A 183 18.42 10.30 -8.44
C CYS A 183 19.64 9.58 -7.85
N ASP A 184 20.74 10.31 -7.78
CA ASP A 184 22.05 9.92 -7.27
C ASP A 184 22.42 10.73 -6.02
N TRP A 185 23.63 10.54 -5.49
CA TRP A 185 24.11 11.29 -4.33
C TRP A 185 24.02 12.81 -4.50
N GLU A 186 24.46 13.36 -5.64
CA GLU A 186 24.51 14.81 -5.85
C GLU A 186 23.12 15.44 -5.92
N SER A 187 22.20 14.78 -6.63
CA SER A 187 20.82 15.24 -6.80
C SER A 187 19.93 14.97 -5.58
N SER A 188 20.31 14.02 -4.71
CA SER A 188 19.52 13.63 -3.53
C SER A 188 19.53 14.63 -2.37
N ALA A 189 20.32 15.72 -2.43
CA ALA A 189 20.43 16.67 -1.31
C ALA A 189 19.07 17.26 -0.89
N VAL A 190 18.20 17.60 -1.85
CA VAL A 190 16.86 18.14 -1.59
C VAL A 190 15.90 17.08 -1.04
N LEU A 191 16.06 15.82 -1.46
CA LEU A 191 15.30 14.68 -0.92
C LEU A 191 15.71 14.40 0.52
N ALA A 192 17.01 14.42 0.81
CA ALA A 192 17.57 14.16 2.13
C ALA A 192 17.02 15.14 3.17
N HIS A 193 16.90 16.42 2.80
CA HIS A 193 16.40 17.50 3.67
C HIS A 193 14.87 17.65 3.67
N LEU A 194 14.13 16.75 3.01
CA LEU A 194 12.67 16.71 3.13
C LEU A 194 12.23 16.25 4.53
N ILE A 195 13.13 15.60 5.27
CA ILE A 195 12.98 15.27 6.69
C ILE A 195 13.92 16.11 7.54
N ASP A 196 13.56 16.35 8.80
CA ASP A 196 14.54 16.63 9.86
C ASP A 196 15.07 15.30 10.39
N GLY A 197 16.23 14.87 9.90
CA GLY A 197 16.80 13.57 10.30
C GLY A 197 17.25 13.50 11.77
N TYR A 198 17.49 14.63 12.45
CA TYR A 198 17.82 14.61 13.87
C TYR A 198 16.58 14.33 14.72
N ALA A 199 15.48 15.05 14.45
CA ALA A 199 14.21 14.84 15.15
C ALA A 199 13.68 13.42 14.92
N LEU A 200 13.70 12.92 13.67
CA LEU A 200 13.24 11.57 13.36
C LEU A 200 14.08 10.48 14.07
N LEU A 201 15.39 10.69 14.16
CA LEU A 201 16.30 9.79 14.87
C LEU A 201 15.98 9.72 16.38
N GLU A 202 15.66 10.87 16.99
CA GLU A 202 15.24 10.96 18.39
C GLU A 202 13.87 10.31 18.62
N GLU A 203 12.88 10.62 17.79
CA GLU A 203 11.52 10.04 17.83
C GLU A 203 11.54 8.51 17.76
N GLN A 204 12.47 7.94 16.99
CA GLN A 204 12.63 6.50 16.82
C GLN A 204 13.59 5.85 17.84
N GLY A 205 14.13 6.62 18.78
CA GLY A 205 15.01 6.13 19.84
C GLY A 205 16.30 5.51 19.30
N ARG A 206 16.85 6.04 18.19
CA ARG A 206 18.01 5.49 17.47
C ARG A 206 19.37 5.94 18.02
N GLY A 207 19.39 6.64 19.15
CA GLY A 207 20.60 7.02 19.87
C GLY A 207 21.14 8.39 19.47
N GLU A 208 22.45 8.52 19.35
CA GLU A 208 23.14 9.77 19.02
C GLU A 208 23.52 9.79 17.53
N ALA A 209 23.37 10.94 16.88
CA ALA A 209 23.46 11.04 15.43
C ALA A 209 24.83 10.70 14.86
N GLY A 210 25.92 11.11 15.53
CA GLY A 210 27.28 10.75 15.13
C GLY A 210 27.50 9.25 15.19
N HIS A 211 27.16 8.63 16.32
CA HIS A 211 27.27 7.17 16.49
C HIS A 211 26.44 6.40 15.44
N PHE A 212 25.19 6.78 15.23
CA PHE A 212 24.32 6.15 14.22
C PHE A 212 24.92 6.22 12.82
N ALA A 213 25.39 7.40 12.39
CA ALA A 213 25.96 7.59 11.06
C ALA A 213 27.27 6.81 10.89
N ASP A 214 28.12 6.78 11.91
CA ASP A 214 29.40 6.04 11.88
C ASP A 214 29.17 4.52 11.82
N GLU A 215 28.20 3.99 12.58
CA GLU A 215 27.82 2.57 12.54
C GLU A 215 27.23 2.20 11.17
N ALA A 216 26.32 3.01 10.64
CA ALA A 216 25.70 2.77 9.34
C ALA A 216 26.73 2.79 8.21
N LEU A 217 27.62 3.78 8.19
CA LEU A 217 28.69 3.88 7.18
C LEU A 217 29.71 2.73 7.32
N SER A 218 30.07 2.35 8.55
CA SER A 218 30.98 1.22 8.80
C SER A 218 30.38 -0.11 8.32
N ALA A 219 29.08 -0.34 8.57
CA ALA A 219 28.37 -1.51 8.08
C ALA A 219 28.28 -1.52 6.54
N ALA A 220 27.97 -0.36 5.93
CA ALA A 220 27.93 -0.20 4.49
C ALA A 220 29.30 -0.46 3.83
N GLY A 221 30.39 0.07 4.41
CA GLY A 221 31.74 -0.15 3.91
C GLY A 221 32.18 -1.62 3.95
N LYS A 222 31.67 -2.41 4.91
CA LYS A 222 31.98 -3.84 5.03
C LYS A 222 31.13 -4.73 4.12
N THR A 223 29.87 -4.36 3.89
CA THR A 223 28.89 -5.23 3.23
C THR A 223 28.49 -4.77 1.83
N GLY A 224 28.82 -3.52 1.47
CA GLY A 224 28.31 -2.85 0.28
C GLY A 224 26.83 -2.47 0.37
N ARG A 225 26.18 -2.61 1.54
CA ARG A 225 24.77 -2.26 1.75
C ARG A 225 24.57 -1.51 3.05
N TRP A 226 23.75 -0.48 2.99
CA TRP A 226 23.33 0.27 4.18
C TRP A 226 22.33 -0.56 5.00
N PRO A 227 22.49 -0.58 6.33
CA PRO A 227 21.60 -1.33 7.22
C PRO A 227 20.28 -0.58 7.46
N GLY A 228 19.25 -1.32 7.88
CA GLY A 228 17.99 -0.76 8.37
C GLY A 228 16.85 -0.67 7.34
N GLY A 229 15.75 -0.08 7.79
CA GLY A 229 14.53 0.17 7.02
C GLY A 229 14.51 1.53 6.31
N ALA A 230 13.35 1.94 5.80
CA ALA A 230 13.22 3.18 5.05
C ALA A 230 13.62 4.42 5.87
N SER A 231 13.22 4.50 7.14
CA SER A 231 13.62 5.62 8.01
C SER A 231 15.11 5.60 8.30
N ASP A 232 15.69 4.45 8.61
CA ASP A 232 17.12 4.35 8.92
C ASP A 232 17.96 4.81 7.71
N LEU A 233 17.56 4.41 6.50
CA LEU A 233 18.20 4.81 5.25
C LEU A 233 18.05 6.32 4.98
N TRP A 234 16.86 6.91 5.23
CA TRP A 234 16.65 8.34 5.01
C TRP A 234 17.38 9.20 6.04
N ILE A 235 17.39 8.78 7.30
CA ILE A 235 18.18 9.40 8.39
C ILE A 235 19.65 9.36 8.01
N ALA A 236 20.18 8.20 7.59
CA ALA A 236 21.56 8.08 7.14
C ALA A 236 21.86 9.04 5.98
N LEU A 237 20.97 9.11 4.98
CA LEU A 237 21.14 10.00 3.83
C LEU A 237 21.22 11.48 4.26
N PHE A 238 20.32 11.90 5.15
CA PHE A 238 20.33 13.25 5.73
C PHE A 238 21.64 13.54 6.47
N LEU A 239 22.08 12.63 7.35
CA LEU A 239 23.28 12.82 8.15
C LEU A 239 24.55 12.86 7.31
N GLU A 240 24.67 12.03 6.27
CA GLU A 240 25.80 12.08 5.34
C GLU A 240 25.83 13.40 4.56
N HIS A 241 24.68 13.90 4.08
CA HIS A 241 24.62 15.18 3.39
C HIS A 241 25.09 16.32 4.29
N ARG A 242 24.71 16.28 5.58
CA ARG A 242 25.22 17.25 6.56
C ARG A 242 26.71 17.08 6.81
N ARG A 243 27.20 15.85 6.99
CA ARG A 243 28.61 15.55 7.22
C ARG A 243 29.49 16.16 6.12
N TRP A 244 29.16 15.90 4.86
CA TRP A 244 29.95 16.41 3.73
C TRP A 244 29.81 17.90 3.51
N ARG A 245 28.64 18.49 3.82
CA ARG A 245 28.50 19.94 3.87
C ARG A 245 29.42 20.60 4.91
N PHE A 246 29.58 19.99 6.09
CA PHE A 246 30.49 20.47 7.13
C PHE A 246 31.97 20.19 6.83
N ALA A 247 32.27 19.16 6.03
CA ALA A 247 33.62 18.82 5.62
C ALA A 247 34.17 19.71 4.50
N SER A 248 33.33 20.55 3.89
CA SER A 248 33.71 21.48 2.82
C SER A 248 35.00 22.25 3.15
N PRO A 249 35.99 22.28 2.23
CA PRO A 249 35.90 21.93 0.81
C PRO A 249 36.21 20.46 0.47
N HIS A 250 36.27 19.56 1.45
CA HIS A 250 36.51 18.13 1.17
C HIS A 250 35.24 17.47 0.64
N GLU A 251 35.41 16.63 -0.38
CA GLU A 251 34.36 15.85 -1.03
C GLU A 251 34.60 14.35 -0.80
N PRO A 252 33.54 13.52 -0.87
CA PRO A 252 33.69 12.07 -0.79
C PRO A 252 34.58 11.56 -1.92
N ASP A 253 35.49 10.65 -1.59
CA ASP A 253 36.28 9.97 -2.61
C ASP A 253 35.38 9.08 -3.51
N PRO A 254 35.87 8.59 -4.67
CA PRO A 254 35.05 7.80 -5.59
C PRO A 254 34.42 6.54 -4.98
N GLY A 255 35.10 5.90 -4.02
CA GLY A 255 34.58 4.72 -3.32
C GLY A 255 33.47 5.10 -2.35
N GLN A 256 33.65 6.18 -1.59
CA GLN A 256 32.62 6.73 -0.71
C GLN A 256 31.40 7.19 -1.52
N ARG A 257 31.60 7.86 -2.65
CA ARG A 257 30.52 8.29 -3.55
C ARG A 257 29.70 7.10 -4.05
N THR A 258 30.35 6.01 -4.43
CA THR A 258 29.67 4.76 -4.85
C THR A 258 28.78 4.18 -3.74
N LEU A 259 29.25 4.24 -2.48
CA LEU A 259 28.44 3.80 -1.33
C LEU A 259 27.25 4.74 -1.08
N LEU A 260 27.42 6.05 -1.25
CA LEU A 260 26.36 7.03 -1.10
C LEU A 260 25.30 6.91 -2.21
N ASP A 261 25.70 6.65 -3.47
CA ASP A 261 24.77 6.33 -4.54
C ASP A 261 23.97 5.04 -4.24
N THR A 262 24.65 4.06 -3.61
CA THR A 262 23.99 2.84 -3.15
C THR A 262 22.95 3.14 -2.05
N LEU A 263 23.21 4.08 -1.14
CA LEU A 263 22.25 4.53 -0.14
C LEU A 263 20.98 5.09 -0.78
N VAL A 264 21.14 6.02 -1.73
CA VAL A 264 20.01 6.65 -2.44
C VAL A 264 19.17 5.60 -3.15
N ARG A 265 19.81 4.65 -3.84
CA ARG A 265 19.10 3.55 -4.51
C ARG A 265 18.36 2.65 -3.52
N GLN A 266 19.01 2.25 -2.41
CA GLN A 266 18.36 1.41 -1.39
C GLN A 266 17.18 2.12 -0.73
N LEU A 267 17.29 3.42 -0.47
CA LEU A 267 16.19 4.21 0.07
C LEU A 267 15.00 4.21 -0.89
N ARG A 268 15.23 4.48 -2.18
CA ARG A 268 14.17 4.42 -3.20
C ARG A 268 13.51 3.04 -3.25
N GLU A 269 14.30 1.97 -3.29
CA GLU A 269 13.80 0.59 -3.28
C GLU A 269 12.93 0.32 -2.04
N ALA A 270 13.38 0.75 -0.85
CA ALA A 270 12.64 0.55 0.40
C ALA A 270 11.36 1.39 0.53
N LEU A 271 11.32 2.57 -0.11
CA LEU A 271 10.13 3.44 -0.12
C LEU A 271 9.07 3.01 -1.14
N THR A 272 9.46 2.23 -2.15
CA THR A 272 8.59 1.82 -3.26
C THR A 272 8.18 0.35 -3.23
N SER A 273 8.74 -0.42 -2.28
CA SER A 273 8.46 -1.85 -2.07
C SER A 273 7.14 -2.15 -1.37
#